data_AF-A0A1H9CXT4-F1
#
_entry.id   AF-A0A1H9CXT4-F1
#
_cell.length_a   1.000
_cell.length_b   1.000
_cell.length_c   1.000
_cell.angle_alpha   90.00
_cell.angle_beta   90.00
_cell.angle_gamma   90.00
#
_symmetry.space_group_name_H-M   'P 1'
#
loop_
_entity.id
_entity.type
_entity.pdbx_description
1 polymer ?
#
loop_
_entity_poly.entity_id
_entity_poly.type
_entity_poly.pdbx_seq_one_letter_code
_entity_poly.pdbx_strand_id
1 'polypeptide(L)'
;MFDQLTELVKQFGGDAVVNNPAVPNEHNEAVMEEASGSILSGLKDMVAGGNIGDLAGMLSGKEAIDMNNPVVKELAGKVTGNLGEKFGLSPEAAGGVAGGLIPQVLGGLVSKAQDPNQPGFNVQDIVNSIGGGQGGGLMDMVTKYGGQFGLDQDGDGQVGMSDAVAAVTKKSGGLGGLLGKLFGK
;
A
#
# COMPACT_ATOMS: atom_id res chain seq x y z
N MET A 1 -0.88 -12.44 3.32
CA MET A 1 -1.35 -11.09 3.66
C MET A 1 -2.84 -11.06 4.01
N PHE A 2 -3.71 -11.60 3.16
CA PHE A 2 -5.15 -11.68 3.46
C PHE A 2 -5.43 -12.26 4.85
N ASP A 3 -4.84 -13.41 5.17
CA ASP A 3 -5.02 -14.07 6.48
C ASP A 3 -4.64 -13.18 7.66
N GLN A 4 -3.57 -12.38 7.53
CA GLN A 4 -3.13 -11.45 8.58
C GLN A 4 -4.14 -10.31 8.78
N LEU A 5 -4.71 -9.78 7.69
CA LEU A 5 -5.79 -8.80 7.79
C LEU A 5 -7.04 -9.42 8.41
N THR A 6 -7.39 -10.65 8.03
CA THR A 6 -8.52 -11.37 8.60
C THR A 6 -8.33 -11.64 10.10
N GLU A 7 -7.13 -12.00 10.55
CA GLU A 7 -6.80 -12.13 11.97
C GLU A 7 -7.00 -10.81 12.72
N LEU A 8 -6.49 -9.70 12.17
CA LEU A 8 -6.66 -8.37 12.77
C LEU A 8 -8.13 -7.94 12.79
N VAL A 9 -8.88 -8.15 11.71
CA VAL A 9 -10.31 -7.82 11.65
C VAL A 9 -11.09 -8.66 12.65
N LYS A 10 -10.80 -9.96 12.79
CA LYS A 10 -11.43 -10.80 13.82
C LYS A 10 -11.09 -10.33 15.23
N GLN A 11 -9.86 -9.90 15.45
CA GLN A 11 -9.40 -9.37 16.75
C GLN A 11 -10.15 -8.08 17.13
N PHE A 12 -10.42 -7.20 16.17
CA PHE A 12 -11.09 -5.90 16.40
C PHE A 12 -12.59 -5.89 16.05
N GLY A 13 -13.12 -7.00 15.53
CA GLY A 13 -14.49 -7.17 15.06
C GLY A 13 -15.55 -7.24 16.13
N GLY A 14 -15.16 -7.40 17.39
CA GLY A 14 -16.09 -7.50 18.52
C GLY A 14 -17.07 -6.34 18.57
N ASP A 15 -16.59 -5.11 18.72
CA ASP A 15 -17.49 -3.96 18.89
C ASP A 15 -18.08 -3.45 17.58
N ALA A 16 -17.27 -3.41 16.53
CA ALA A 16 -17.68 -2.84 15.24
C ALA A 16 -18.67 -3.71 14.47
N VAL A 17 -18.63 -5.04 14.69
CA VAL A 17 -19.46 -6.02 13.96
C VAL A 17 -20.32 -6.83 14.93
N VAL A 18 -19.73 -7.53 15.90
CA VAL A 18 -20.47 -8.50 16.73
C VAL A 18 -21.46 -7.82 17.68
N ASN A 19 -21.07 -6.71 18.30
CA ASN A 19 -21.91 -5.94 19.21
C ASN A 19 -22.71 -4.84 18.48
N ASN A 20 -22.65 -4.78 17.14
CA ASN A 20 -23.30 -3.75 16.36
C ASN A 20 -24.72 -4.19 15.97
N PRO A 21 -25.79 -3.57 16.52
CA PRO A 21 -27.16 -3.98 16.27
C PRO A 21 -27.62 -3.75 14.82
N ALA A 22 -26.88 -2.95 14.05
CA ALA A 22 -27.15 -2.71 12.65
C ALA A 22 -26.57 -3.80 11.73
N VAL A 23 -25.74 -4.71 12.27
CA VAL A 23 -25.23 -5.88 11.55
C VAL A 23 -26.02 -7.12 12.00
N PRO A 24 -26.67 -7.85 11.09
CA PRO A 24 -27.33 -9.11 11.45
C PRO A 24 -26.30 -10.10 11.99
N ASN A 25 -26.57 -10.65 13.18
CA ASN A 25 -25.62 -11.54 13.86
C ASN A 25 -25.27 -12.79 13.05
N GLU A 26 -26.19 -13.27 12.20
CA GLU A 26 -25.94 -14.39 11.31
C GLU A 26 -24.89 -14.08 10.24
N HIS A 27 -24.57 -12.80 10.02
CA HIS A 27 -23.60 -12.34 9.03
C HIS A 27 -22.30 -11.83 9.63
N ASN A 28 -22.11 -11.87 10.96
CA ASN A 28 -20.92 -11.31 11.61
C ASN A 28 -19.60 -11.83 11.01
N GLU A 29 -19.47 -13.15 10.83
CA GLU A 29 -18.27 -13.74 10.22
C GLU A 29 -18.08 -13.31 8.76
N ALA A 30 -19.15 -13.33 7.98
CA ALA A 30 -19.12 -12.95 6.58
C ALA A 30 -18.81 -11.45 6.38
N VAL A 31 -19.33 -10.59 7.25
CA VAL A 31 -19.06 -9.15 7.27
C VAL A 31 -17.60 -8.89 7.63
N MET A 32 -17.05 -9.60 8.62
CA MET A 32 -15.63 -9.52 8.96
C MET A 32 -14.73 -9.98 7.81
N GLU A 33 -15.08 -11.09 7.15
CA GLU A 33 -14.33 -11.59 5.99
C GLU A 33 -14.39 -10.60 4.81
N GLU A 34 -15.57 -10.05 4.51
CA GLU A 34 -15.73 -9.06 3.45
C GLU A 34 -15.01 -7.75 3.77
N ALA A 35 -15.05 -7.29 5.01
CA ALA A 35 -14.28 -6.12 5.44
C ALA A 35 -12.78 -6.37 5.25
N SER A 36 -12.29 -7.57 5.60
CA SER A 36 -10.89 -7.97 5.38
C SER A 36 -10.52 -7.93 3.89
N GLY A 37 -11.38 -8.49 3.03
CA GLY A 37 -11.19 -8.50 1.58
C GLY A 37 -11.24 -7.11 0.97
N SER A 38 -12.15 -6.28 1.45
CA SER A 38 -12.32 -4.88 1.05
C SER A 38 -11.10 -4.03 1.42
N ILE A 39 -10.57 -4.21 2.64
CA ILE A 39 -9.34 -3.56 3.09
C ILE A 39 -8.18 -4.00 2.19
N LEU A 40 -7.96 -5.31 2.00
CA LEU A 40 -6.88 -5.79 1.14
C LEU A 40 -7.00 -5.26 -0.29
N SER A 41 -8.22 -5.29 -0.84
CA SER A 41 -8.50 -4.81 -2.19
C SER A 41 -8.26 -3.30 -2.30
N GLY A 42 -8.60 -2.50 -1.29
CA GLY A 42 -8.30 -1.07 -1.29
C GLY A 42 -6.81 -0.78 -1.17
N LEU A 43 -6.09 -1.54 -0.33
CA LEU A 43 -4.63 -1.47 -0.25
C LEU A 43 -3.97 -1.77 -1.61
N LYS A 44 -4.48 -2.78 -2.32
CA LYS A 44 -4.03 -3.12 -3.68
C LYS A 44 -4.27 -2.01 -4.68
N ASP A 45 -5.46 -1.42 -4.67
CA ASP A 45 -5.83 -0.34 -5.59
C ASP A 45 -4.95 0.90 -5.36
N MET A 46 -4.67 1.24 -4.09
CA MET A 46 -3.76 2.33 -3.77
C MET A 46 -2.33 2.07 -4.28
N VAL A 47 -1.83 0.84 -4.15
CA VAL A 47 -0.53 0.45 -4.72
C VAL A 47 -0.57 0.59 -6.24
N ALA A 48 -1.60 0.06 -6.90
CA ALA A 48 -1.75 0.12 -8.35
C ALA A 48 -1.96 1.55 -8.88
N GLY A 49 -2.60 2.42 -8.10
CA GLY A 49 -2.86 3.82 -8.41
C GLY A 49 -1.69 4.77 -8.15
N GLY A 50 -0.58 4.28 -7.57
CA GLY A 50 0.61 5.09 -7.28
C GLY A 50 0.61 5.78 -5.91
N ASN A 51 -0.36 5.49 -5.04
CA ASN A 51 -0.47 6.04 -3.67
C ASN A 51 0.45 5.31 -2.66
N ILE A 52 1.57 4.76 -3.13
CA ILE A 52 2.50 3.98 -2.30
C ILE A 52 3.22 4.87 -1.27
N GLY A 53 3.42 6.15 -1.59
CA GLY A 53 4.02 7.12 -0.67
C GLY A 53 3.22 7.26 0.63
N ASP A 54 1.90 7.48 0.51
CA ASP A 54 0.99 7.64 1.65
C ASP A 54 0.90 6.33 2.45
N LEU A 55 0.81 5.20 1.75
CA LEU A 55 0.86 3.87 2.37
C LEU A 55 2.14 3.63 3.16
N ALA A 56 3.30 3.96 2.59
CA ALA A 56 4.59 3.81 3.26
C ALA A 56 4.74 4.79 4.43
N GLY A 57 4.25 6.02 4.29
CA GLY A 57 4.19 7.02 5.36
C GLY A 57 3.41 6.51 6.56
N MET A 58 2.20 6.00 6.31
CA MET A 58 1.36 5.37 7.33
C MET A 58 2.02 4.13 7.94
N LEU A 59 2.51 3.18 7.12
CA LEU A 59 3.16 1.95 7.60
C LEU A 59 4.44 2.20 8.39
N SER A 60 5.14 3.30 8.12
CA SER A 60 6.28 3.73 8.91
C SER A 60 5.91 4.31 10.28
N GLY A 61 4.62 4.49 10.57
CA GLY A 61 4.09 5.08 11.80
C GLY A 61 4.29 6.59 11.91
N LYS A 62 4.64 7.26 10.79
CA LYS A 62 4.84 8.71 10.75
C LYS A 62 3.53 9.49 10.59
N GLU A 63 2.49 8.83 10.12
CA GLU A 63 1.17 9.42 9.93
C GLU A 63 0.16 8.89 10.94
N ALA A 64 -0.80 9.73 11.31
CA ALA A 64 -1.92 9.31 12.13
C ALA A 64 -2.81 8.34 11.35
N ILE A 65 -3.25 7.28 12.03
CA ILE A 65 -4.18 6.28 11.48
C ILE A 65 -5.58 6.64 11.97
N ASP A 66 -6.15 7.69 11.40
CA ASP A 66 -7.48 8.19 11.73
C ASP A 66 -8.27 8.58 10.48
N MET A 67 -9.55 8.94 10.66
CA MET A 67 -10.43 9.31 9.56
C MET A 67 -10.03 10.59 8.81
N ASN A 68 -8.97 11.30 9.21
CA ASN A 68 -8.40 12.40 8.43
C ASN A 68 -7.36 11.91 7.41
N ASN A 69 -6.76 10.74 7.65
CA ASN A 69 -5.76 10.14 6.76
C ASN A 69 -6.39 9.71 5.42
N PRO A 70 -5.79 10.04 4.26
CA PRO A 70 -6.32 9.68 2.95
C PRO A 70 -6.46 8.16 2.75
N VAL A 71 -5.48 7.37 3.21
CA VAL A 71 -5.49 5.91 3.15
C VAL A 71 -6.69 5.36 3.92
N VAL A 72 -6.92 5.87 5.14
CA VAL A 72 -8.05 5.44 5.98
C VAL A 72 -9.38 5.80 5.33
N LYS A 73 -9.52 7.01 4.78
CA LYS A 73 -10.76 7.45 4.10
C LYS A 73 -11.09 6.59 2.88
N GLU A 74 -10.09 6.29 2.06
CA GLU A 74 -10.29 5.50 0.85
C GLU A 74 -10.71 4.06 1.18
N LEU A 75 -10.04 3.45 2.16
CA LEU A 75 -10.43 2.14 2.68
C LEU A 75 -11.83 2.16 3.29
N ALA A 76 -12.18 3.22 4.01
CA ALA A 76 -13.50 3.36 4.62
C ALA A 76 -14.61 3.44 3.57
N GLY A 77 -14.39 4.21 2.50
CA GLY A 77 -15.32 4.25 1.37
C GLY A 77 -15.51 2.88 0.73
N LYS A 78 -14.41 2.15 0.52
CA LYS A 78 -14.47 0.82 -0.12
C LYS A 78 -15.14 -0.23 0.75
N VAL A 79 -14.81 -0.32 2.03
CA VAL A 79 -15.47 -1.22 2.98
C VAL A 79 -16.96 -0.87 3.08
N THR A 80 -17.30 0.42 3.21
CA THR A 80 -18.70 0.86 3.29
C THR A 80 -19.49 0.44 2.06
N GLY A 81 -18.93 0.67 0.86
CA GLY A 81 -19.56 0.28 -0.41
C GLY A 81 -19.79 -1.22 -0.51
N ASN A 82 -18.73 -2.02 -0.30
CA ASN A 82 -18.81 -3.48 -0.42
C ASN A 82 -19.77 -4.11 0.61
N LEU A 83 -19.77 -3.61 1.84
CA LEU A 83 -20.68 -4.08 2.88
C LEU A 83 -22.15 -3.73 2.56
N GLY A 84 -22.40 -2.52 2.05
CA GLY A 84 -23.72 -2.12 1.59
C GLY A 84 -24.21 -2.97 0.41
N GLU A 85 -23.36 -3.18 -0.58
CA GLU A 85 -23.68 -3.97 -1.78
C GLU A 85 -23.92 -5.45 -1.47
N LYS A 86 -23.07 -6.07 -0.64
CA LYS A 86 -23.09 -7.51 -0.41
C LYS A 86 -24.06 -7.96 0.67
N PHE A 87 -24.26 -7.15 1.71
CA PHE A 87 -25.10 -7.49 2.86
C PHE A 87 -26.34 -6.61 3.00
N GLY A 88 -26.52 -5.62 2.12
CA GLY A 88 -27.66 -4.69 2.21
C GLY A 88 -27.60 -3.76 3.42
N LEU A 89 -26.39 -3.55 3.99
CA LEU A 89 -26.20 -2.66 5.13
C LEU A 89 -26.45 -1.19 4.73
N SER A 90 -27.08 -0.42 5.61
CA SER A 90 -27.25 1.02 5.38
C SER A 90 -25.88 1.72 5.36
N PRO A 91 -25.75 2.88 4.69
CA PRO A 91 -24.51 3.66 4.69
C PRO A 91 -24.00 3.97 6.10
N GLU A 92 -24.90 4.23 7.05
CA GLU A 92 -24.58 4.48 8.45
C GLU A 92 -24.05 3.22 9.15
N ALA A 93 -24.70 2.08 8.93
CA ALA A 93 -24.30 0.80 9.52
C ALA A 93 -22.92 0.36 9.00
N ALA A 94 -22.75 0.36 7.67
CA ALA A 94 -21.51 0.01 7.01
C ALA A 94 -20.38 1.01 7.33
N GLY A 95 -20.70 2.31 7.41
CA GLY A 95 -19.77 3.34 7.86
C GLY A 95 -19.33 3.18 9.31
N GLY A 96 -20.24 2.75 10.19
CA GLY A 96 -19.91 2.41 11.58
C GLY A 96 -18.95 1.22 11.69
N VAL A 97 -19.19 0.17 10.90
CA VAL A 97 -18.27 -0.98 10.79
C VAL A 97 -16.91 -0.51 10.28
N ALA A 98 -16.87 0.25 9.19
CA ALA A 98 -15.63 0.74 8.58
C ALA A 98 -14.83 1.64 9.54
N GLY A 99 -15.49 2.60 10.18
CA GLY A 99 -14.87 3.54 11.11
C GLY A 99 -14.37 2.88 12.41
N GLY A 100 -15.02 1.80 12.86
CA GLY A 100 -14.58 1.02 14.01
C GLY A 100 -13.43 0.05 13.69
N LEU A 101 -13.44 -0.56 12.50
CA LEU A 101 -12.46 -1.57 12.13
C LEU A 101 -11.18 -1.01 11.53
N ILE A 102 -11.27 -0.11 10.56
CA ILE A 102 -10.14 0.23 9.70
C ILE A 102 -8.99 0.85 10.51
N PRO A 103 -9.22 1.85 11.39
CA PRO A 103 -8.13 2.40 12.17
C PRO A 103 -7.44 1.36 13.05
N GLN A 104 -8.20 0.44 13.64
CA GLN A 104 -7.68 -0.62 14.52
C GLN A 104 -6.87 -1.65 13.73
N VAL A 105 -7.39 -2.11 12.59
CA VAL A 105 -6.73 -3.08 11.72
C VAL A 105 -5.45 -2.52 11.14
N LEU A 106 -5.48 -1.27 10.64
CA LEU A 106 -4.27 -0.61 10.15
C LEU A 106 -3.28 -0.34 11.29
N GLY A 107 -3.74 0.07 12.47
CA GLY A 107 -2.89 0.21 13.65
C GLY A 107 -2.20 -1.10 14.04
N GLY A 108 -2.93 -2.22 14.01
CA GLY A 108 -2.37 -3.55 14.23
C GLY A 108 -1.37 -3.96 13.14
N LEU A 109 -1.65 -3.61 11.88
CA LEU A 109 -0.75 -3.83 10.76
C LEU A 109 0.57 -3.06 10.93
N VAL A 110 0.51 -1.76 11.25
CA VAL A 110 1.69 -0.92 11.54
C VAL A 110 2.47 -1.47 12.73
N SER A 111 1.77 -1.84 13.81
CA SER A 111 2.39 -2.40 15.00
C SER A 111 3.17 -3.68 14.69
N LYS A 112 2.59 -4.60 13.91
CA LYS A 112 3.29 -5.80 13.42
C LYS A 112 4.45 -5.45 12.48
N ALA A 113 4.30 -4.42 11.64
CA ALA A 113 5.34 -4.00 10.70
C ALA A 113 6.60 -3.42 11.38
N GLN A 114 6.41 -2.86 12.57
CA GLN A 114 7.46 -2.28 13.40
C GLN A 114 8.01 -3.26 14.45
N ASP A 115 7.42 -4.46 14.57
CA ASP A 115 7.84 -5.45 15.56
C ASP A 115 9.15 -6.13 15.13
N PRO A 116 10.27 -5.95 15.86
CA PRO A 116 11.55 -6.57 15.53
C PRO A 116 11.51 -8.10 15.63
N ASN A 117 10.51 -8.68 16.30
CA ASN A 117 10.31 -10.12 16.41
C ASN A 117 9.50 -10.70 15.24
N GLN A 118 9.02 -9.86 14.32
CA GLN A 118 8.30 -10.27 13.11
C GLN A 118 9.06 -9.82 11.84
N PRO A 119 10.30 -10.33 11.61
CA PRO A 119 11.16 -9.84 10.54
C PRO A 119 10.57 -10.02 9.12
N GLY A 120 9.69 -11.02 8.92
CA GLY A 120 9.00 -11.28 7.65
C GLY A 120 7.73 -10.46 7.42
N PHE A 121 7.48 -9.46 8.26
CA PHE A 121 6.30 -8.59 8.17
C PHE A 121 6.70 -7.11 8.14
N ASN A 122 7.94 -6.80 7.79
CA ASN A 122 8.39 -5.42 7.65
C ASN A 122 7.62 -4.68 6.53
N VAL A 123 7.75 -3.35 6.48
CA VAL A 123 7.06 -2.50 5.50
C VAL A 123 7.28 -2.97 4.06
N GLN A 124 8.50 -3.39 3.71
CA GLN A 124 8.82 -3.86 2.37
C GLN A 124 8.06 -5.15 2.02
N ASP A 125 8.03 -6.11 2.93
CA ASP A 125 7.32 -7.38 2.76
C ASP A 125 5.81 -7.17 2.67
N ILE A 126 5.25 -6.26 3.47
CA ILE A 126 3.84 -5.88 3.39
C ILE A 126 3.52 -5.28 2.02
N VAL A 127 4.26 -4.26 1.59
CA VAL A 127 4.05 -3.62 0.28
C VAL A 127 4.19 -4.64 -0.85
N ASN A 128 5.20 -5.51 -0.79
CA ASN A 128 5.40 -6.59 -1.76
C ASN A 128 4.21 -7.57 -1.78
N SER A 129 3.70 -7.95 -0.60
CA SER A 129 2.60 -8.91 -0.46
C SER A 129 1.26 -8.33 -0.93
N ILE A 130 1.05 -7.02 -0.76
CA ILE A 130 -0.12 -6.30 -1.27
C ILE A 130 0.00 -6.16 -2.79
N GLY A 131 1.16 -5.74 -3.29
CA GLY A 131 1.44 -5.55 -4.71
C GLY A 131 1.51 -6.84 -5.56
N GLY A 132 1.29 -8.02 -4.96
CA GLY A 132 1.13 -9.28 -5.69
C GLY A 132 2.31 -10.26 -5.63
N GLY A 133 3.26 -10.09 -4.71
CA GLY A 133 4.22 -11.15 -4.32
C GLY A 133 5.23 -11.61 -5.38
N GLN A 134 5.20 -11.07 -6.59
CA GLN A 134 6.21 -11.30 -7.62
C GLN A 134 6.91 -9.98 -7.91
N GLY A 135 8.25 -10.00 -7.92
CA GLY A 135 9.13 -8.85 -8.13
C GLY A 135 8.96 -8.10 -9.47
N GLY A 136 7.81 -8.23 -10.14
CA GLY A 136 7.36 -7.41 -11.25
C GLY A 136 6.73 -6.10 -10.79
N GLY A 137 5.90 -6.03 -9.74
CA GLY A 137 5.12 -4.81 -9.47
C GLY A 137 5.94 -3.56 -9.11
N LEU A 138 6.91 -3.71 -8.22
CA LEU A 138 7.83 -2.62 -7.84
C LEU A 138 8.89 -2.35 -8.92
N MET A 139 9.37 -3.40 -9.61
CA MET A 139 10.31 -3.24 -10.72
C MET A 139 9.61 -2.54 -11.89
N ASP A 140 8.44 -3.00 -12.36
CA ASP A 140 7.62 -2.33 -13.39
C ASP A 140 7.27 -0.91 -12.99
N MET A 141 6.96 -0.65 -11.72
CA MET A 141 6.64 0.70 -11.28
C MET A 141 7.88 1.60 -11.25
N VAL A 142 9.02 1.11 -10.78
CA VAL A 142 10.31 1.84 -10.89
C VAL A 142 10.71 2.01 -12.35
N THR A 143 10.51 1.00 -13.18
CA THR A 143 10.78 1.00 -14.62
C THR A 143 9.89 2.00 -15.35
N LYS A 144 8.60 2.04 -15.02
CA LYS A 144 7.59 2.90 -15.68
C LYS A 144 7.56 4.32 -15.15
N TYR A 145 7.71 4.53 -13.84
CA TYR A 145 7.64 5.85 -13.22
C TYR A 145 9.03 6.43 -12.91
N GLY A 146 10.03 5.60 -12.59
CA GLY A 146 11.42 6.05 -12.47
C GLY A 146 11.99 6.58 -13.78
N GLY A 147 11.51 6.09 -14.93
CA GLY A 147 11.83 6.69 -16.23
C GLY A 147 11.35 8.13 -16.36
N GLN A 148 10.23 8.48 -15.74
CA GLN A 148 9.69 9.85 -15.70
C GLN A 148 10.46 10.79 -14.73
N PHE A 149 11.22 10.22 -13.79
CA PHE A 149 12.09 10.96 -12.85
C PHE A 149 13.56 11.02 -13.30
N GLY A 150 13.87 10.62 -14.54
CA GLY A 150 15.23 10.73 -15.11
C GLY A 150 16.19 9.60 -14.71
N LEU A 151 15.65 8.47 -14.23
CA LEU A 151 16.42 7.25 -13.96
C LEU A 151 16.58 6.38 -15.21
N ASP A 152 15.70 6.55 -16.21
CA ASP A 152 15.85 6.03 -17.58
C ASP A 152 16.90 6.89 -18.32
N GLN A 153 18.13 6.39 -18.32
CA GLN A 153 19.31 7.06 -18.85
C GLN A 153 19.50 6.78 -20.34
N ASP A 154 19.00 5.66 -20.86
CA ASP A 154 19.10 5.33 -22.28
C ASP A 154 17.86 5.69 -23.10
N GLY A 155 16.75 6.03 -22.45
CA GLY A 155 15.53 6.55 -23.04
C GLY A 155 14.65 5.47 -23.65
N ASP A 156 14.83 4.20 -23.26
CA ASP A 156 14.07 3.08 -23.80
C ASP A 156 12.70 2.87 -23.11
N GLY A 157 12.39 3.71 -22.12
CA GLY A 157 11.16 3.65 -21.34
C GLY A 157 11.18 2.61 -20.23
N GLN A 158 12.33 1.99 -19.95
CA GLN A 158 12.50 0.99 -18.91
C GLN A 158 13.70 1.29 -18.01
N VAL A 159 13.48 1.48 -16.71
CA VAL A 159 14.60 1.48 -15.73
C VAL A 159 15.19 0.07 -15.59
N GLY A 160 16.45 -0.10 -15.96
CA GLY A 160 17.16 -1.38 -15.97
C GLY A 160 18.69 -1.29 -15.90
N MET A 161 19.35 -2.45 -16.06
CA MET A 161 20.82 -2.55 -16.05
C MET A 161 21.46 -1.73 -17.19
N SER A 162 20.74 -1.59 -18.31
CA SER A 162 21.11 -0.76 -19.45
C SER A 162 21.26 0.70 -19.04
N ASP A 163 20.41 1.21 -18.16
CA ASP A 163 20.54 2.57 -17.62
C ASP A 163 21.73 2.75 -16.70
N ALA A 164 22.07 1.74 -15.89
CA ALA A 164 23.26 1.80 -15.06
C ALA A 164 24.52 1.86 -15.93
N VAL A 165 24.54 1.08 -17.01
CA VAL A 165 25.61 1.11 -18.02
C VAL A 165 25.62 2.45 -18.76
N ALA A 166 24.46 2.98 -19.15
CA ALA A 166 24.31 4.27 -19.80
C ALA A 166 24.71 5.45 -18.89
N ALA A 167 24.39 5.40 -17.60
CA ALA A 167 24.80 6.39 -16.60
C ALA A 167 26.32 6.42 -16.47
N VAL A 168 26.96 5.24 -16.40
CA VAL A 168 28.42 5.10 -16.33
C VAL A 168 29.08 5.55 -17.63
N THR A 169 28.54 5.18 -18.79
CA THR A 169 29.14 5.54 -20.09
C THR A 169 28.90 7.00 -20.47
N LYS A 170 27.71 7.58 -20.25
CA LYS A 170 27.47 9.03 -20.40
C LYS A 170 28.36 9.84 -19.46
N LYS A 171 28.57 9.38 -18.21
CA LYS A 171 29.43 10.06 -17.24
C LYS A 171 30.93 9.81 -17.48
N SER A 172 31.31 8.71 -18.14
CA SER A 172 32.68 8.43 -18.57
C SER A 172 33.14 9.31 -19.76
N GLY A 173 32.23 10.04 -20.41
CA GLY A 173 32.57 11.14 -21.32
C GLY A 173 33.00 12.44 -20.61
N GLY A 174 32.81 12.54 -19.28
CA GLY A 174 32.97 13.76 -18.51
C GLY A 174 34.41 14.15 -18.13
N LEU A 175 35.36 13.21 -18.13
CA LEU A 175 36.76 13.52 -17.76
C LEU A 175 37.64 13.85 -18.97
N GLY A 176 37.31 13.32 -20.17
CA GLY A 176 37.98 13.69 -21.42
C GLY A 176 37.59 15.08 -21.93
N GLY A 177 36.33 15.48 -21.74
CA GLY A 177 35.82 16.78 -22.20
C GLY A 177 36.30 17.98 -21.36
N LEU A 178 36.60 17.78 -20.08
CA LEU A 178 37.10 18.84 -19.19
C LEU A 178 38.60 19.08 -19.35
N LEU A 179 39.39 18.03 -19.61
CA LEU A 179 40.81 18.18 -19.96
C LEU A 179 40.98 18.72 -21.39
N GLY A 180 40.09 18.34 -22.31
CA GLY A 180 40.06 18.91 -23.66
C GLY A 180 39.72 20.41 -23.70
N LYS A 181 38.92 20.92 -22.77
CA LYS A 181 38.61 22.36 -22.66
C LYS A 181 39.63 23.17 -21.85
N LEU A 182 40.47 22.51 -21.06
CA LEU A 182 41.56 23.15 -20.30
C LEU A 182 42.88 23.20 -21.07
N PHE A 183 43.10 22.24 -21.99
CA PHE A 183 44.33 22.14 -22.80
C PHE A 183 44.09 22.28 -24.32
N GLY A 184 42.84 22.44 -24.76
CA GLY A 184 42.49 22.70 -26.14
C GLY A 184 42.49 24.20 -26.43
N LYS A 185 43.44 24.60 -27.30
CA LYS A 185 43.65 25.94 -27.84
C LYS A 185 42.48 26.44 -28.67
#